data_AF-A0A0F0CT72-F1
#
_entry.id   AF-A0A0F0CT72-F1
#
_cell.length_a   1.000
_cell.length_b   1.000
_cell.length_c   1.000
_cell.angle_alpha   90.00
_cell.angle_beta   90.00
_cell.angle_gamma   90.00
#
_symmetry.space_group_name_H-M   'P 1'
#
loop_
_entity.id
_entity.type
_entity.pdbx_description
1 polymer ?
#
loop_
_entity_poly.entity_id
_entity_poly.type
_entity_poly.pdbx_seq_one_letter_code
_entity_poly.pdbx_strand_id
1 'polypeptide(L)'
;MNSPKKGISHMEEKTAKGVDLKEIANLCKRRGFIFQSSEIYGGIGSVWDYGPLGIELKKQVKEEWWKSMIYRRDDIEGLDAAILMNPNVWKASGHVGSFADMMVDCKSCKKRFRIDHVKGDKCP
;
A
#
# COMPACT_ATOMS: atom_id res chain seq x y z
N MET A 1 -44.18 -15.44 -47.69
CA MET A 1 -44.32 -15.08 -46.27
C MET A 1 -42.92 -14.92 -45.68
N ASN A 2 -42.59 -13.68 -45.25
CA ASN A 2 -41.76 -13.29 -44.09
C ASN A 2 -40.92 -14.40 -43.41
N SER A 3 -39.64 -14.27 -43.08
CA SER A 3 -38.78 -13.10 -42.83
C SER A 3 -37.31 -13.57 -42.68
N PRO A 4 -36.32 -12.68 -42.83
CA PRO A 4 -34.93 -12.95 -42.47
C PRO A 4 -34.74 -12.85 -40.96
N LYS A 5 -34.20 -13.89 -40.30
CA LYS A 5 -33.74 -13.76 -38.90
C LYS A 5 -32.36 -13.08 -38.88
N LYS A 6 -32.36 -11.75 -38.73
CA LYS A 6 -31.26 -11.04 -38.05
C LYS A 6 -31.44 -11.19 -36.54
N GLY A 7 -30.37 -11.57 -35.85
CA GLY A 7 -30.18 -11.47 -34.40
C GLY A 7 -28.70 -11.69 -34.16
N ILE A 8 -27.88 -10.65 -33.94
CA ILE A 8 -27.57 -10.11 -32.61
C ILE A 8 -27.16 -11.29 -31.71
N SER A 9 -25.93 -11.49 -31.25
CA SER A 9 -24.82 -10.58 -30.98
C SER A 9 -23.62 -11.47 -30.62
N HIS A 10 -22.51 -11.37 -31.35
CA HIS A 10 -21.21 -11.57 -30.72
C HIS A 10 -20.72 -10.17 -30.31
N MET A 11 -21.35 -9.62 -29.28
CA MET A 11 -20.63 -8.70 -28.42
C MET A 11 -19.74 -9.60 -27.58
N GLU A 12 -18.51 -9.83 -28.06
CA GLU A 12 -17.45 -10.27 -27.18
C GLU A 12 -17.41 -9.27 -26.03
N GLU A 13 -17.76 -9.77 -24.85
CA GLU A 13 -17.51 -9.13 -23.59
C GLU A 13 -16.00 -8.86 -23.53
N LYS A 14 -15.60 -7.63 -23.87
CA LYS A 14 -14.24 -7.16 -23.67
C LYS A 14 -14.01 -7.11 -22.17
N THR A 15 -13.67 -8.25 -21.57
CA THR A 15 -13.10 -8.31 -20.24
C THR A 15 -11.94 -7.32 -20.21
N ALA A 16 -12.06 -6.30 -19.38
CA ALA A 16 -11.00 -5.33 -19.17
C ALA A 16 -9.71 -6.09 -18.88
N LYS A 17 -8.66 -5.87 -19.68
CA LYS A 17 -7.31 -6.34 -19.35
C LYS A 17 -7.05 -5.92 -17.90
N GLY A 18 -6.73 -6.90 -17.04
CA GLY A 18 -6.39 -6.63 -15.65
C GLY A 18 -5.27 -5.59 -15.59
N VAL A 19 -5.43 -4.59 -14.72
CA VAL A 19 -4.46 -3.50 -14.60
C VAL A 19 -3.17 -4.04 -13.98
N ASP A 20 -2.03 -3.83 -14.63
CA ASP A 20 -0.72 -4.23 -14.10
C ASP A 20 -0.23 -3.21 -13.05
N LEU A 21 0.22 -3.70 -11.90
CA LEU A 21 0.82 -2.87 -10.84
C LEU A 21 2.01 -2.05 -11.35
N LYS A 22 2.80 -2.58 -12.30
CA LYS A 22 3.91 -1.82 -12.89
C LYS A 22 3.40 -0.63 -13.71
N GLU A 23 2.29 -0.79 -14.42
CA GLU A 23 1.68 0.31 -15.17
C GLU A 23 1.19 1.41 -14.23
N ILE A 24 0.57 1.04 -13.10
CA ILE A 24 0.14 1.99 -12.06
C ILE A 24 1.35 2.70 -11.44
N ALA A 25 2.38 1.96 -11.01
CA ALA A 25 3.57 2.55 -10.40
C ALA A 25 4.26 3.55 -11.35
N ASN A 26 4.38 3.18 -12.63
CA ASN A 26 4.94 4.06 -13.65
C ASN A 26 4.06 5.30 -13.88
N LEU A 27 2.74 5.17 -13.85
CA LEU A 27 1.82 6.31 -13.93
C LEU A 27 2.01 7.25 -12.73
N CYS A 28 2.05 6.71 -11.52
CA CYS A 28 2.24 7.47 -10.29
C CYS A 28 3.51 8.31 -10.33
N LYS A 29 4.63 7.70 -10.77
CA LYS A 29 5.90 8.42 -10.95
C LYS A 29 5.81 9.50 -12.02
N ARG A 30 5.28 9.18 -13.22
CA ARG A 30 5.20 10.14 -14.34
C ARG A 30 4.26 11.32 -14.07
N ARG A 31 3.22 11.13 -13.27
CA ARG A 31 2.19 12.15 -13.01
C ARG A 31 2.40 12.90 -11.70
N GLY A 32 3.45 12.61 -10.93
CA GLY A 32 3.73 13.32 -9.69
C GLY A 32 2.82 12.93 -8.53
N PHE A 33 2.49 11.64 -8.41
CA PHE A 33 1.82 11.09 -7.23
C PHE A 33 2.81 10.65 -6.17
N ILE A 34 3.67 9.69 -6.49
CA ILE A 34 4.59 9.06 -5.52
C ILE A 34 5.96 8.88 -6.17
N PHE A 35 7.01 9.19 -5.40
CA PHE A 35 8.40 9.04 -5.77
C PHE A 35 9.16 8.21 -4.74
N GLN A 36 10.20 7.50 -5.19
CA GLN A 36 11.11 6.82 -4.29
C GLN A 36 11.83 7.89 -3.46
N SER A 37 11.75 7.82 -2.13
CA SER A 37 12.41 8.82 -1.31
C SER A 37 13.92 8.74 -1.47
N SER A 38 14.58 9.90 -1.55
CA SER A 38 16.02 10.03 -1.80
C SER A 38 16.50 9.34 -3.10
N GLU A 39 15.67 9.32 -4.15
CA GLU A 39 15.94 8.61 -5.42
C GLU A 39 17.31 8.95 -6.02
N ILE A 40 17.71 10.23 -6.02
CA ILE A 40 18.99 10.68 -6.60
C ILE A 40 20.23 10.16 -5.85
N TYR A 41 20.04 9.61 -4.65
CA TYR A 41 21.08 9.01 -3.81
C TYR A 41 20.95 7.48 -3.70
N GLY A 42 20.19 6.85 -4.59
CA GLY A 42 19.98 5.40 -4.60
C GLY A 42 18.74 4.92 -3.85
N GLY A 43 17.99 5.83 -3.23
CA GLY A 43 16.73 5.55 -2.57
C GLY A 43 16.86 4.87 -1.20
N ILE A 44 15.79 4.92 -0.42
CA ILE A 44 15.66 4.20 0.86
C ILE A 44 14.48 3.24 0.75
N GLY A 45 14.76 1.94 0.91
CA GLY A 45 13.73 0.90 0.83
C GLY A 45 12.54 1.21 1.74
N SER A 46 11.33 1.05 1.20
CA SER A 46 10.06 1.29 1.91
C SER A 46 9.77 2.74 2.34
N VAL A 47 10.56 3.72 1.89
CA VAL A 47 10.31 5.15 2.15
C VAL A 47 9.98 5.89 0.85
N TRP A 48 8.90 6.68 0.86
CA TRP A 48 8.34 7.28 -0.34
C TRP A 48 7.90 8.72 -0.10
N ASP A 49 8.09 9.57 -1.11
CA ASP A 49 7.71 10.98 -1.09
C ASP A 49 6.44 11.20 -1.93
N TYR A 50 5.50 11.98 -1.41
CA TYR A 50 4.26 12.33 -2.11
C TYR A 50 4.50 13.59 -2.96
N GLY A 51 4.27 13.48 -4.28
CA GLY A 51 4.33 14.60 -5.20
C GLY A 51 3.07 15.49 -5.17
N PRO A 52 2.98 16.51 -6.05
CA PRO A 52 1.88 17.48 -6.02
C PRO A 52 0.47 16.87 -6.11
N LEU A 53 0.25 15.88 -6.98
CA LEU A 53 -1.05 15.22 -7.06
C LEU A 53 -1.25 14.19 -5.95
N GLY A 54 -0.16 13.58 -5.48
CA GLY A 54 -0.21 12.59 -4.42
C GLY A 54 -0.58 13.19 -3.07
N ILE A 55 -0.07 14.38 -2.75
CA ILE A 55 -0.37 15.05 -1.48
C ILE A 55 -1.83 15.49 -1.44
N GLU A 56 -2.37 16.02 -2.53
CA GLU A 56 -3.78 16.38 -2.63
C GLU A 56 -4.68 15.15 -2.51
N LEU A 57 -4.37 14.06 -3.22
CA LEU A 57 -5.11 12.81 -3.08
C LEU A 57 -5.08 12.28 -1.65
N LYS A 58 -3.90 12.22 -1.02
CA LYS A 58 -3.73 11.76 0.36
C LYS A 58 -4.52 12.63 1.34
N LYS A 59 -4.52 13.95 1.14
CA LYS A 59 -5.27 14.90 1.97
C LYS A 59 -6.77 14.67 1.83
N GLN A 60 -7.29 14.57 0.61
CA GLN A 60 -8.72 14.34 0.35
C GLN A 60 -9.20 13.02 0.96
N VAL A 61 -8.43 11.94 0.82
CA VAL A 61 -8.77 10.64 1.44
C VAL A 61 -8.82 10.75 2.96
N LYS A 62 -7.85 11.42 3.58
CA LYS A 62 -7.85 11.65 5.04
C LYS A 62 -9.04 12.48 5.51
N GLU A 63 -9.37 13.55 4.77
CA GLU A 63 -10.50 14.43 5.11
C GLU A 63 -11.84 13.70 5.01
N GLU A 64 -12.08 12.94 3.95
CA GLU A 64 -13.32 12.18 3.83
C GLU A 64 -13.44 11.07 4.89
N TRP A 65 -12.32 10.41 5.20
CA TRP A 65 -12.30 9.46 6.32
C TRP A 65 -12.63 10.14 7.65
N TRP A 66 -12.01 11.29 7.94
CA TRP A 66 -12.25 12.05 9.17
C TRP A 66 -13.71 12.48 9.28
N LYS A 67 -14.29 13.05 8.22
CA LYS A 67 -15.72 13.41 8.17
C LYS A 67 -16.60 12.19 8.44
N SER A 68 -16.27 11.05 7.84
CA SER A 68 -17.07 9.82 7.99
C SER A 68 -17.05 9.25 9.40
N MET A 69 -15.91 9.35 10.10
CA MET A 69 -15.71 8.76 11.42
C MET A 69 -16.09 9.70 12.55
N ILE A 70 -15.74 10.99 12.43
CA ILE A 70 -15.88 11.95 13.54
C ILE A 70 -17.12 12.81 13.40
N TYR A 71 -17.46 13.29 12.20
CA TYR A 71 -18.57 14.24 12.03
C TYR A 71 -19.91 13.58 11.74
N ARG A 72 -19.91 12.36 11.20
CA ARG A 72 -21.14 11.62 10.85
C ARG A 72 -21.55 10.59 11.90
N ARG A 73 -20.80 10.48 13.00
CA ARG A 73 -21.05 9.53 14.08
C ARG A 73 -20.98 10.25 15.41
N ASP A 74 -21.85 9.86 16.33
CA ASP A 74 -21.93 10.47 17.66
C ASP A 74 -21.12 9.69 18.72
N ASP A 75 -20.34 8.68 18.31
CA ASP A 75 -19.66 7.72 19.18
C ASP A 75 -18.14 7.66 19.02
N ILE A 76 -17.53 8.61 18.29
CA ILE A 76 -16.08 8.65 18.06
C ILE A 76 -15.55 10.06 18.27
N GLU A 77 -14.48 10.16 19.06
CA GLU A 77 -13.79 11.42 19.34
C GLU A 77 -12.48 11.54 18.56
N GLY A 78 -12.19 12.76 18.08
CA GLY A 78 -10.92 13.06 17.41
C GLY A 78 -9.78 13.27 18.41
N LEU A 79 -8.61 12.70 18.11
CA LEU A 79 -7.41 12.83 18.93
C LEU A 79 -6.16 12.99 18.04
N ASP A 80 -5.22 13.84 18.48
CA ASP A 80 -3.87 13.93 17.91
C ASP A 80 -2.83 13.72 19.02
N ALA A 81 -1.92 12.76 18.82
CA ALA A 81 -0.97 12.31 19.84
C ALA A 81 0.47 12.41 19.32
N ALA A 82 1.40 12.65 20.24
CA ALA A 82 2.82 12.71 19.91
C ALA A 82 3.38 11.36 19.43
N ILE A 83 4.27 11.39 18.44
CA ILE A 83 4.94 10.18 17.90
C ILE A 83 5.94 9.60 18.92
N LEU A 84 6.64 10.46 19.67
CA LEU A 84 7.56 10.02 20.70
C LEU A 84 6.81 9.71 22.00
N MET A 85 6.97 8.50 22.50
CA MET A 85 6.25 7.99 23.68
C MET A 85 7.21 7.45 24.73
N ASN A 86 6.78 7.49 26.00
CA ASN A 86 7.51 6.88 27.10
C ASN A 86 7.67 5.35 26.88
N PRO A 87 8.87 4.76 27.06
CA PRO A 87 9.11 3.33 26.85
C PRO A 87 8.15 2.38 27.59
N ASN A 88 7.61 2.78 28.74
CA ASN A 88 6.68 1.96 29.49
C ASN A 88 5.36 1.72 28.76
N VAL A 89 4.95 2.62 27.85
CA VAL A 89 3.75 2.43 27.00
C VAL A 89 3.93 1.23 26.06
N TRP A 90 5.11 1.12 25.43
CA TRP A 90 5.43 0.01 24.53
C TRP A 90 5.54 -1.33 25.27
N LYS A 91 5.99 -1.30 26.53
CA LYS A 91 6.02 -2.49 27.39
C LYS A 91 4.61 -2.92 27.78
N ALA A 92 3.80 -1.99 28.29
CA ALA A 92 2.44 -2.27 28.77
C ALA A 92 1.51 -2.75 27.64
N SER A 93 1.68 -2.21 26.42
CA SER A 93 0.94 -2.66 25.24
C SER A 93 1.46 -3.97 24.62
N GLY A 94 2.56 -4.52 25.13
CA GLY A 94 3.16 -5.78 24.64
C GLY A 94 4.07 -5.65 23.43
N HIS A 95 4.12 -4.50 22.76
CA HIS A 95 4.91 -4.28 21.53
C HIS A 95 6.38 -4.69 21.68
N VAL A 96 7.00 -4.42 22.84
CA VAL A 96 8.40 -4.78 23.11
C VAL A 96 8.65 -6.29 23.01
N GLY A 97 7.66 -7.12 23.37
CA GLY A 97 7.79 -8.57 23.37
C GLY A 97 7.28 -9.26 22.10
N SER A 98 6.28 -8.67 21.41
CA SER A 98 5.54 -9.35 20.34
C SER A 98 5.61 -8.68 18.97
N PHE A 99 5.99 -7.41 18.86
CA PHE A 99 6.01 -6.70 17.57
C PHE A 99 7.35 -6.88 16.86
N ALA A 100 7.62 -8.13 16.44
CA ALA A 100 8.83 -8.50 15.71
C ALA A 100 8.54 -9.57 14.65
N ASP A 101 9.18 -9.44 13.50
CA ASP A 101 9.21 -10.49 12.47
C ASP A 101 10.41 -11.42 12.71
N MET A 102 10.19 -12.73 12.56
CA MET A 102 11.27 -13.71 12.60
C MET A 102 12.08 -13.64 11.29
N MET A 103 13.40 -13.50 11.43
CA MET A 103 14.32 -13.36 10.30
C MET A 103 15.31 -14.53 10.24
N VAL A 104 15.71 -14.91 9.03
CA VAL A 104 16.75 -15.92 8.76
C VAL A 104 17.85 -15.31 7.90
N ASP A 105 19.09 -15.73 8.16
CA ASP A 105 20.28 -15.25 7.45
C ASP A 105 20.82 -16.31 6.49
N CYS A 106 21.00 -15.95 5.22
CA CYS A 106 21.64 -16.83 4.25
C CYS A 106 23.17 -16.67 4.31
N LYS A 107 23.88 -17.74 4.70
CA LYS A 107 25.34 -17.69 4.87
C LYS A 107 26.12 -17.49 3.57
N SER A 108 25.54 -17.81 2.41
CA SER A 108 26.18 -17.66 1.09
C SER A 108 26.04 -16.24 0.54
N CYS A 109 24.81 -15.71 0.44
CA CYS A 109 24.56 -14.37 -0.11
C CYS A 109 24.64 -13.24 0.92
N LYS A 110 24.78 -13.57 2.21
CA LYS A 110 24.86 -12.63 3.35
C LYS A 110 23.66 -11.70 3.49
N LYS A 111 22.52 -12.06 2.88
CA LYS A 111 21.25 -11.33 3.01
C LYS A 111 20.38 -11.94 4.11
N ARG A 112 19.51 -11.10 4.65
CA ARG A 112 18.51 -11.45 5.66
C ARG A 112 17.12 -11.48 5.02
N PHE A 113 16.35 -12.50 5.37
CA PHE A 113 15.01 -12.72 4.83
C PHE A 113 14.01 -12.91 5.97
N ARG A 114 12.79 -12.44 5.77
CA ARG A 114 11.66 -12.76 6.63
C ARG A 114 11.31 -14.23 6.47
N ILE A 115 11.18 -14.97 7.58
CA ILE A 115 11.02 -16.43 7.57
C ILE A 115 9.77 -16.87 6.80
N ASP A 116 8.69 -16.10 6.90
CA ASP A 116 7.40 -16.35 6.24
C ASP A 116 7.46 -16.14 4.71
N HIS A 117 8.51 -15.49 4.20
CA HIS A 117 8.73 -15.29 2.77
C HIS A 117 9.67 -16.34 2.15
N VAL A 118 10.30 -17.20 2.96
CA VAL A 118 11.23 -18.23 2.48
C VAL A 118 10.49 -19.55 2.28
N LYS A 119 10.62 -20.15 1.09
CA LYS A 119 10.03 -21.47 0.79
C LYS A 119 11.11 -22.55 0.85
N GLY A 120 11.08 -23.34 1.92
CA GLY A 120 12.04 -24.42 2.15
C GLY A 120 13.45 -23.91 2.48
N ASP A 121 14.47 -24.74 2.24
CA ASP A 121 15.84 -24.46 2.68
C ASP A 121 16.70 -23.71 1.63
N LYS A 122 16.08 -23.24 0.55
CA LYS A 122 16.80 -22.54 -0.52
C LYS A 122 16.74 -21.03 -0.31
N CYS A 123 17.85 -20.36 -0.62
CA CYS A 123 17.87 -18.91 -0.70
C CYS A 123 16.80 -18.45 -1.71
N PRO A 124 15.91 -17.50 -1.33
CA PRO A 124 14.98 -16.88 -2.26
C PRO A 124 15.68 -16.16 -3.42
#